data_AF-A0A960ZD38-F1
#
_entry.id   AF-A0A960ZD38-F1
#
_cell.length_a   1.000
_cell.length_b   1.000
_cell.length_c   1.000
_cell.angle_alpha   90.00
_cell.angle_beta   90.00
_cell.angle_gamma   90.00
#
_symmetry.space_group_name_H-M   'P 1'
#
loop_
_entity.id
_entity.type
_entity.pdbx_description
1 polymer ?
#
loop_
_entity_poly.entity_id
_entity_poly.type
_entity_poly.pdbx_seq_one_letter_code
_entity_poly.pdbx_strand_id
1 'polypeptide(L)'
;MRFDRLTQKSQEAVQTAQQSLRKYGHQELTSAHLLKAFAEQPEGIVSEIVKQLRMEPAKILDSIQKQLMRIPKVHSDSTQLY
;
A
#
# COMPACT_ATOMS: atom_id res chain seq x y z
N MET A 1 -16.33 2.74 6.02
CA MET A 1 -16.45 1.53 5.18
C MET A 1 -16.95 0.37 6.05
N ARG A 2 -17.74 -0.53 5.47
CA ARG A 2 -18.19 -1.80 6.09
C ARG A 2 -17.08 -2.85 5.97
N PHE A 3 -16.09 -2.80 6.85
CA PHE A 3 -14.93 -3.69 6.79
C PHE A 3 -15.28 -5.16 7.11
N ASP A 4 -16.38 -5.37 7.84
CA ASP A 4 -17.00 -6.66 8.18
C ASP A 4 -17.36 -7.53 6.95
N ARG A 5 -17.48 -6.93 5.77
CA ARG A 5 -17.83 -7.63 4.52
C ARG A 5 -16.63 -8.05 3.68
N LEU A 6 -15.42 -7.63 4.05
CA LEU A 6 -14.21 -8.04 3.34
C LEU A 6 -13.71 -9.38 3.87
N THR A 7 -12.98 -10.13 3.05
CA THR A 7 -12.22 -11.28 3.54
C THR A 7 -11.21 -10.84 4.58
N GLN A 8 -10.82 -11.74 5.49
CA GLN A 8 -9.85 -11.43 6.54
C GLN A 8 -8.54 -10.84 5.97
N LYS A 9 -7.97 -11.47 4.93
CA LYS A 9 -6.75 -10.96 4.26
C LYS A 9 -6.93 -9.55 3.68
N SER A 10 -8.12 -9.22 3.18
CA SER A 10 -8.42 -7.87 2.68
C SER A 10 -8.52 -6.85 3.81
N GLN A 11 -9.11 -7.22 4.95
CA GLN A 11 -9.14 -6.36 6.14
C GLN A 11 -7.73 -6.07 6.64
N GLU A 12 -6.87 -7.09 6.74
CA GLU A 12 -5.46 -6.97 7.10
C GLU A 12 -4.68 -6.10 6.10
N ALA A 13 -4.95 -6.24 4.79
CA ALA A 13 -4.34 -5.41 3.76
C ALA A 13 -4.72 -3.93 3.91
N VAL A 14 -5.98 -3.61 4.23
CA VAL A 14 -6.38 -2.21 4.49
C VAL A 14 -5.64 -1.64 5.69
N GLN A 15 -5.54 -2.39 6.79
CA GLN A 15 -4.82 -1.94 7.98
C GLN A 15 -3.33 -1.70 7.66
N THR A 16 -2.71 -2.62 6.93
CA THR A 16 -1.31 -2.51 6.49
C THR A 16 -1.10 -1.31 5.56
N ALA A 17 -2.04 -1.06 4.64
CA ALA A 17 -1.99 0.07 3.73
C ALA A 17 -2.09 1.42 4.48
N GLN A 18 -2.94 1.52 5.50
CA GLN A 18 -3.02 2.71 6.37
C GLN A 18 -1.74 2.93 7.18
N GLN A 19 -1.10 1.87 7.67
CA GLN A 19 0.21 1.98 8.32
C GLN A 19 1.27 2.47 7.34
N SER A 20 1.27 1.95 6.10
CA SER A 20 2.17 2.37 5.04
C SER A 20 1.97 3.85 4.72
N LEU A 21 0.73 4.32 4.55
CA LEU A 21 0.41 5.72 4.33
C LEU A 21 1.09 6.66 5.34
N ARG A 22 0.99 6.32 6.64
CA ARG A 22 1.63 7.10 7.71
C ARG A 22 3.15 7.07 7.62
N LYS A 23 3.73 5.90 7.32
CA LYS A 23 5.18 5.74 7.13
C LYS A 23 5.72 6.57 5.95
N TYR A 24 4.95 6.68 4.88
CA TYR A 24 5.35 7.48 3.71
C TYR A 24 5.07 8.98 3.88
N GLY A 25 4.26 9.40 4.85
CA GLY A 25 3.85 10.80 5.02
C GLY A 25 2.83 11.25 3.98
N HIS A 26 2.02 10.32 3.45
CA HIS A 26 0.94 10.62 2.52
C HIS A 26 -0.33 10.98 3.29
N GLN A 27 -1.10 11.94 2.79
CA GLN A 27 -2.36 12.34 3.43
C GLN A 27 -3.56 11.47 3.01
N GLU A 28 -3.48 10.84 1.84
CA GLU A 28 -4.57 10.07 1.25
C GLU A 28 -4.18 8.61 0.97
N LEU A 29 -5.09 7.69 1.33
CA LEU A 29 -4.92 6.27 1.05
C LEU A 29 -5.24 5.99 -0.41
N THR A 30 -4.19 5.78 -1.20
CA THR A 30 -4.33 5.43 -2.62
C THR A 30 -4.31 3.93 -2.87
N SER A 31 -4.73 3.52 -4.07
CA SER A 31 -4.64 2.13 -4.56
C SER A 31 -3.22 1.56 -4.51
N ALA A 32 -2.19 2.40 -4.65
CA ALA A 32 -0.79 1.98 -4.54
C ALA A 32 -0.44 1.44 -3.14
N HIS A 33 -1.02 2.00 -2.09
CA HIS A 33 -0.82 1.50 -0.72
C HIS A 33 -1.48 0.14 -0.51
N LEU A 34 -2.70 -0.03 -1.02
CA LEU A 34 -3.42 -1.30 -0.96
C LEU A 34 -2.70 -2.37 -1.77
N LEU A 35 -2.27 -2.03 -2.99
CA LEU A 35 -1.55 -2.96 -3.85
C LEU A 35 -0.23 -3.39 -3.23
N LYS A 36 0.53 -2.46 -2.61
CA LYS A 36 1.72 -2.80 -1.84
C LYS A 36 1.39 -3.77 -0.71
N ALA A 37 0.34 -3.50 0.07
CA ALA A 37 -0.06 -4.36 1.18
C ALA A 37 -0.41 -5.79 0.72
N PHE A 38 -1.09 -5.96 -0.41
CA PHE A 38 -1.35 -7.29 -0.97
C PHE A 38 -0.10 -7.94 -1.60
N ALA A 39 0.79 -7.16 -2.21
CA ALA A 39 2.00 -7.67 -2.85
C ALA A 39 3.08 -8.12 -1.85
N GLU A 40 3.10 -7.53 -0.65
CA GLU A 40 4.03 -7.88 0.43
C GLU A 40 3.61 -9.12 1.22
N GLN A 41 2.34 -9.54 1.12
CA GLN A 41 1.86 -10.75 1.78
C GLN A 41 2.55 -11.99 1.17
N PRO A 42 3.31 -12.77 1.96
CA PRO A 42 3.84 -14.05 1.53
C PRO A 42 2.67 -14.95 1.08
N GLU A 43 2.81 -15.60 -0.07
CA GLU A 43 1.78 -16.50 -0.62
C GLU A 43 0.40 -15.80 -0.77
N GLY A 44 0.41 -14.49 -1.02
CA GLY A 44 -0.78 -13.70 -1.32
C GLY A 44 -1.23 -13.84 -2.78
N ILE A 45 -2.51 -13.56 -3.03
CA ILE A 45 -3.12 -13.65 -4.37
C ILE A 45 -2.37 -12.82 -5.43
N VAL A 46 -1.83 -11.66 -5.05
CA VAL A 46 -1.04 -10.83 -5.98
C VAL A 46 0.25 -11.54 -6.38
N SER A 47 0.94 -12.19 -5.45
CA SER A 47 2.15 -12.96 -5.75
C SER A 47 1.85 -14.13 -6.69
N GLU A 48 0.73 -14.83 -6.48
CA GLU A 48 0.28 -15.91 -7.37
C GLU A 48 -0.06 -15.40 -8.78
N ILE A 49 -0.85 -14.32 -8.89
CA ILE A 49 -1.21 -13.72 -10.18
C ILE A 49 0.05 -13.30 -10.94
N VAL A 50 0.99 -12.61 -10.28
CA VAL A 50 2.23 -12.16 -10.92
C VAL A 50 3.06 -13.35 -11.41
N LYS A 51 3.16 -14.43 -10.63
CA LYS A 51 3.84 -15.67 -11.05
C LYS A 51 3.13 -16.34 -12.24
N GLN A 52 1.80 -16.39 -12.26
CA GLN A 52 1.02 -16.94 -13.37
C GLN A 52 1.23 -16.15 -14.66
N LEU A 53 1.41 -14.82 -14.55
CA LEU A 53 1.79 -13.94 -15.66
C LEU A 53 3.27 -14.07 -16.07
N ARG A 54 4.03 -15.01 -15.47
CA ARG A 54 5.46 -15.25 -15.71
C ARG A 54 6.33 -14.02 -15.41
N MET A 55 5.90 -13.20 -14.46
CA MET A 55 6.63 -12.04 -13.98
C MET A 55 7.27 -12.32 -12.62
N GLU A 56 8.26 -11.51 -12.24
CA GLU A 56 8.91 -11.62 -10.93
C GLU A 56 8.18 -10.73 -9.89
N PRO A 57 7.61 -11.29 -8.80
CA PRO A 57 6.95 -10.52 -7.75
C PRO A 57 7.81 -9.41 -7.16
N ALA A 58 9.12 -9.62 -7.03
CA ALA A 58 10.06 -8.62 -6.55
C ALA A 58 10.11 -7.38 -7.45
N LYS A 59 10.08 -7.54 -8.79
CA LYS A 59 10.07 -6.43 -9.75
C LYS A 59 8.78 -5.64 -9.70
N ILE A 60 7.65 -6.32 -9.47
CA ILE A 60 6.35 -5.66 -9.26
C ILE A 60 6.37 -4.85 -7.96
N LEU A 61 6.88 -5.42 -6.87
CA LEU A 61 6.98 -4.72 -5.60
C LEU A 61 7.86 -3.45 -5.69
N ASP A 62 9.01 -3.55 -6.34
CA ASP A 62 9.89 -2.39 -6.61
C ASP A 62 9.17 -1.31 -7.44
N SER A 63 8.44 -1.71 -8.47
CA SER A 63 7.66 -0.79 -9.30
C SER A 63 6.57 -0.07 -8.48
N ILE A 64 5.89 -0.78 -7.59
CA ILE A 64 4.88 -0.20 -6.69
C ILE A 64 5.54 0.78 -5.71
N GLN A 65 6.69 0.44 -5.12
CA GLN A 65 7.43 1.32 -4.23
C GLN A 65 7.87 2.61 -4.95
N LYS A 66 8.32 2.51 -6.20
CA LYS A 66 8.62 3.69 -7.04
C LYS A 66 7.41 4.58 -7.27
N GLN A 67 6.22 4.00 -7.49
CA GLN A 67 4.99 4.79 -7.61
C GLN A 67 4.64 5.50 -6.29
N LEU A 68 4.77 4.81 -5.16
CA LEU A 68 4.54 5.41 -3.85
C LEU A 68 5.49 6.59 -3.57
N MET A 69 6.76 6.48 -3.95
CA MET A 69 7.74 7.57 -3.77
C MET A 69 7.41 8.84 -4.58
N ARG A 70 6.57 8.73 -5.62
CA ARG A 70 6.14 9.87 -6.45
C ARG A 70 4.91 10.59 -5.89
N ILE A 71 4.23 10.00 -4.91
CA ILE A 71 3.08 10.63 -4.27
C ILE A 71 3.59 11.80 -3.41
N PRO A 72 2.99 13.00 -3.51
CA PRO A 72 3.38 14.13 -2.69
C PRO A 72 3.27 13.80 -1.19
N LYS A 73 4.34 14.10 -0.47
CA LYS A 73 4.35 14.07 1.00
C LYS A 73 3.97 15.44 1.50
N VAL A 74 3.06 15.52 2.46
CA VAL A 74 2.76 16.79 3.10
C VAL A 74 3.45 16.80 4.45
N HIS A 75 4.42 17.68 4.58
CA HIS A 75 4.88 18.11 5.90
C HIS A 75 3.87 19.16 6.34
N SER A 76 3.07 18.84 7.35
CA SER A 76 2.34 19.89 8.05
C SER A 76 3.40 20.71 8.78
N ASP A 77 3.86 21.80 8.16
CA ASP A 77 4.48 22.90 8.89
C ASP A 77 3.36 23.48 9.77
N SER A 78 3.18 22.89 10.94
CA SER A 78 2.48 23.55 12.04
C SER A 78 3.36 24.70 12.49
N THR A 79 3.40 25.76 11.69
CA THR A 79 3.83 27.08 12.14
C THR A 79 2.78 27.50 13.16
N GLN A 80 3.05 27.19 14.42
CA GLN A 80 2.38 27.84 15.54
C GLN A 80 2.76 29.32 15.47
N LEU A 81 1.94 30.10 14.75
CA LEU A 81 1.91 31.54 14.88
C LEU A 81 1.30 31.85 16.25
N TYR A 82 2.17 32.31 17.14
CA TYR A 82 1.85 33.00 18.38
C TYR A 82 1.10 34.30 18.10
#